data_AF-A0AAV3SCV1-F1
#
_entry.id   AF-A0AAV3SCV1-F1
#
_cell.length_a   1.000
_cell.length_b   1.000
_cell.length_c   1.000
_cell.angle_alpha   90.00
_cell.angle_beta   90.00
_cell.angle_gamma   90.00
#
_symmetry.space_group_name_H-M   'P 1'
#
loop_
_entity.id
_entity.type
_entity.pdbx_description
1 polymer ?
#
loop_
_entity_poly.entity_id
_entity_poly.type
_entity_poly.pdbx_seq_one_letter_code
_entity_poly.pdbx_strand_id
1 'polypeptide(L)' 'MTVNTAGTLMIVYDNNDSRSKQPMYKIICESCGEYGFHPSRVGAETQAETHTHETGHASHIEPMTEAEIT' A
#
# COMPACT_ATOMS: atom_id res chain seq x y z
N MET A 1 -41.43 35.70 -12.39
CA MET A 1 -40.23 35.90 -11.54
C MET A 1 -40.25 34.85 -10.45
N THR A 2 -39.09 34.41 -9.98
CA THR A 2 -38.80 33.14 -9.25
C THR A 2 -38.46 32.04 -10.27
N VAL A 3 -37.25 31.49 -10.29
CA VAL A 3 -36.64 30.70 -9.22
C VAL A 3 -35.12 30.92 -9.11
N ASN A 4 -34.61 31.02 -7.89
CA ASN A 4 -33.20 30.83 -7.58
C ASN A 4 -32.97 29.33 -7.40
N THR A 5 -32.00 28.74 -8.11
CA THR A 5 -31.39 27.48 -7.64
C THR A 5 -29.90 27.54 -7.96
N ALA A 6 -29.11 27.92 -6.95
CA ALA A 6 -27.68 27.72 -6.96
C ALA A 6 -27.42 26.21 -7.10
N GLY A 7 -26.92 25.80 -8.26
CA GLY A 7 -26.46 24.44 -8.51
C GLY A 7 -25.20 24.18 -7.70
N THR A 8 -25.36 23.89 -6.41
CA THR A 8 -24.29 23.32 -5.59
C THR A 8 -24.01 21.93 -6.12
N LEU A 9 -22.92 21.79 -6.87
CA LEU A 9 -22.35 20.51 -7.26
C LEU A 9 -21.87 19.82 -5.99
N MET A 10 -22.72 18.96 -5.41
CA MET A 10 -22.30 18.01 -4.39
C MET A 10 -21.36 17.04 -5.08
N ILE A 11 -20.05 17.22 -4.88
CA ILE A 11 -19.09 16.16 -5.17
C ILE A 11 -19.43 15.06 -4.17
N VAL A 12 -20.23 14.09 -4.59
CA VAL A 12 -20.22 12.78 -3.95
C VAL A 12 -18.82 12.25 -4.20
N TYR A 13 -17.91 12.48 -3.25
CA TYR A 13 -16.76 11.62 -3.12
C TYR A 13 -17.35 10.24 -2.89
N ASP A 14 -17.14 9.32 -3.84
CA ASP A 14 -17.43 7.91 -3.68
C ASP A 14 -16.80 7.43 -2.37
N ASN A 15 -17.58 7.48 -1.28
CA ASN A 15 -17.31 6.79 -0.03
C ASN A 15 -17.78 5.34 -0.18
N ASN A 16 -17.55 4.75 -1.35
CA ASN A 16 -17.80 3.35 -1.61
C ASN A 16 -16.59 2.54 -1.12
N ASP A 17 -16.44 2.57 0.21
CA ASP A 17 -15.63 1.69 1.02
C ASP A 17 -16.07 0.24 0.78
N SER A 18 -15.53 -0.42 -0.26
CA SER A 18 -15.78 -1.85 -0.50
C SER A 18 -14.76 -2.61 -1.35
N ARG A 19 -13.72 -2.01 -1.97
CA ARG A 19 -12.73 -2.83 -2.72
C ARG A 19 -11.37 -2.21 -3.08
N SER A 20 -10.78 -1.34 -2.28
CA SER A 20 -9.34 -1.05 -2.43
C SER A 20 -8.53 -2.01 -1.58
N LYS A 21 -8.45 -3.27 -2.01
CA LYS A 21 -7.39 -4.17 -1.58
C LYS A 21 -6.09 -3.70 -2.22
N GLN A 22 -5.51 -2.65 -1.65
CA GLN A 22 -4.21 -2.17 -2.07
C GLN A 22 -3.22 -3.33 -1.89
N PRO A 23 -2.42 -3.69 -2.91
CA PRO A 23 -1.43 -4.74 -2.76
C PRO A 23 -0.49 -4.35 -1.63
N MET A 24 -0.46 -5.14 -0.56
CA MET A 24 0.56 -4.99 0.49
C MET A 24 1.82 -5.71 0.03
N TYR A 25 2.97 -5.09 0.22
CA TYR A 25 4.26 -5.66 -0.11
C TYR A 25 4.97 -6.02 1.18
N LYS A 26 5.29 -7.30 1.37
CA LYS A 26 6.09 -7.77 2.50
C LYS A 26 7.57 -7.70 2.15
N ILE A 27 8.40 -7.36 3.12
CA ILE A 27 9.85 -7.25 2.99
C ILE A 27 10.47 -8.37 3.81
N ILE A 28 11.19 -9.25 3.13
CA ILE A 28 11.77 -10.45 3.71
C ILE A 28 13.28 -10.37 3.55
N CYS A 29 13.99 -10.45 4.67
CA CYS A 29 15.43 -10.59 4.72
C CYS A 29 15.80 -12.09 4.77
N GLU A 30 16.82 -12.51 4.04
CA GLU A 30 17.28 -13.91 4.05
C GLU A 30 17.80 -14.39 5.42
N SER A 31 18.32 -13.46 6.24
CA SER A 31 18.93 -13.77 7.54
C SER A 31 18.05 -13.35 8.72
N CYS A 32 17.25 -12.29 8.58
CA CYS A 32 16.38 -11.79 9.65
C CYS A 32 14.93 -12.31 9.55
N GLY A 33 14.54 -12.86 8.40
CA GLY A 33 13.15 -13.20 8.12
C GLY A 33 12.32 -11.99 7.70
N GLU A 34 11.01 -12.07 7.88
CA GLU A 34 10.08 -10.96 7.61
C GLU A 34 10.24 -9.85 8.65
N TYR A 35 10.48 -8.63 8.19
CA TYR A 35 10.73 -7.49 9.10
C TYR A 35 9.88 -6.25 8.81
N GLY A 36 9.15 -6.22 7.70
CA GLY A 36 8.36 -5.04 7.35
C GLY A 36 7.32 -5.27 6.27
N PHE A 37 6.34 -4.37 6.24
CA PHE A 37 5.29 -4.33 5.23
C PHE A 37 5.09 -2.89 4.75
N HIS A 38 4.84 -2.72 3.46
CA HIS A 38 4.55 -1.41 2.90
C HIS A 38 3.41 -1.48 1.87
N PRO A 39 2.45 -0.53 1.89
CA PRO A 39 1.33 -0.52 0.93
C PRO A 39 1.74 -0.11 -0.50
N SER A 40 3.01 0.27 -0.71
CA SER A 40 3.57 0.63 -2.00
C SER A 40 4.88 -0.10 -2.22
N ARG A 41 5.09 -0.63 -3.42
CA ARG A 41 6.31 -1.35 -3.79
C ARG A 41 7.56 -0.48 -3.62
N VAL A 42 7.50 0.77 -4.07
CA VAL A 42 8.65 1.67 -4.03
C VAL A 42 9.11 1.93 -2.59
N GLY A 43 8.16 2.10 -1.66
CA GLY A 43 8.51 2.27 -0.25
C GLY A 43 8.97 0.97 0.43
N ALA A 44 8.58 -0.19 -0.08
CA ALA A 44 9.16 -1.46 0.32
C ALA A 44 10.60 -1.59 -0.19
N GLU A 45 10.87 -1.19 -1.44
CA GLU A 45 12.20 -1.19 -2.08
C GLU A 45 13.16 -0.28 -1.33
N THR A 46 12.76 0.94 -1.00
CA THR A 46 13.59 1.86 -0.22
C THR A 46 13.95 1.31 1.17
N GLN A 47 13.00 0.65 1.84
CA GLN A 47 13.26 0.01 3.13
C GLN A 47 14.19 -1.21 2.99
N ALA A 48 13.98 -2.03 1.95
CA ALA A 48 14.83 -3.15 1.61
C ALA A 48 16.28 -2.75 1.33
N GLU A 49 16.47 -1.68 0.55
CA GLU A 49 17.79 -1.14 0.23
C GLU A 49 18.48 -0.60 1.49
N THR A 50 17.74 0.15 2.32
CA THR A 50 18.28 0.69 3.59
C THR A 50 18.73 -0.43 4.51
N HIS A 51 17.87 -1.43 4.73
CA HIS A 51 18.20 -2.59 5.56
C HIS A 51 19.39 -3.39 5.02
N THR A 52 19.45 -3.60 3.71
CA THR A 52 20.57 -4.30 3.04
C THR A 52 21.87 -3.51 3.22
N HIS A 53 21.82 -2.17 3.15
CA HIS A 53 22.97 -1.31 3.38
C HIS A 53 23.46 -1.35 4.83
N GLU A 54 22.53 -1.39 5.81
CA GLU A 54 22.86 -1.38 7.23
C GLU A 54 23.34 -2.74 7.75
N THR A 55 22.74 -3.82 7.30
CA THR A 55 23.00 -5.18 7.80
C THR A 55 23.88 -6.02 6.89
N GLY A 56 23.97 -5.67 5.61
CA GLY A 56 24.65 -6.48 4.59
C GLY A 56 23.87 -7.73 4.18
N HIS A 57 22.64 -7.92 4.62
CA HIS A 57 21.80 -9.07 4.25
C HIS A 57 20.91 -8.73 3.05
N ALA A 58 20.81 -9.61 2.06
CA ALA A 58 19.90 -9.37 0.95
C ALA A 58 18.44 -9.44 1.40
N SER A 59 17.66 -8.47 0.94
CA SER A 59 16.22 -8.40 1.16
C SER A 59 15.49 -8.59 -0.17
N HIS A 60 14.33 -9.25 -0.12
CA HIS A 60 13.42 -9.39 -1.26
C HIS A 60 12.02 -8.95 -0.87
N ILE A 61 11.26 -8.50 -1.86
CA ILE A 61 9.93 -7.96 -1.67
C ILE A 61 8.94 -8.83 -2.41
N GLU A 62 7.93 -9.29 -1.69
CA GLU A 62 6.87 -10.11 -2.25
C GLU A 62 5.53 -9.38 -2.17
N PRO A 63 4.76 -9.35 -3.27
CA PRO A 63 3.38 -8.87 -3.22
C PRO A 63 2.52 -9.88 -2.45
N MET A 64 1.91 -9.43 -1.36
CA MET A 64 0.85 -10.17 -0.70
C MET A 64 -0.44 -10.00 -1.51
N THR A 65 -0.72 -10.99 -2.33
CA THR A 65 -2.04 -11.19 -2.91
C THR A 65 -2.82 -12.12 -1.99
N GLU A 66 -4.12 -11.90 -1.83
CA GLU A 66 -4.96 -12.57 -0.83
C GLU A 66 -5.01 -14.12 -0.85
N ALA A 67 -4.26 -14.77 -1.74
CA ALA A 67 -4.21 -16.23 -1.83
C ALA A 67 -3.67 -16.91 -0.54
N GLU A 68 -3.05 -16.16 0.38
CA GLU A 68 -2.55 -16.70 1.66
C GLU A 68 -3.40 -16.33 2.89
N ILE A 69 -4.53 -15.63 2.71
CA ILE A 69 -5.49 -15.31 3.79
C ILE A 69 -6.56 -16.41 3.83
N THR A 70 -6.19 -17.63 4.23
CA THR A 70 -7.15 -18.73 4.51
C THR A 70 -7.33 -18.91 6.01
#